data_AF-A0A7K2XC68-F1
#
_entry.id   AF-A0A7K2XC68-F1
#
_cell.length_a   1.000
_cell.length_b   1.000
_cell.length_c   1.000
_cell.angle_alpha   90.00
_cell.angle_beta   90.00
_cell.angle_gamma   90.00
#
_symmetry.space_group_name_H-M   'P 1'
#
loop_
_entity.id
_entity.type
_entity.pdbx_description
1 polymer ?
#
loop_
_entity_poly.entity_id
_entity_poly.type
_entity_poly.pdbx_seq_one_letter_code
_entity_poly.pdbx_strand_id
1 'polypeptide(L)'
;TVRAGLAEVPEVRVLSLFGDDAPRVGVISFVVEGWNSSHFAAALSAEYGIGVRDGLFCAHPLVRTLLGSDPQDPGECGAPEAAPGERSLNAIRVSFGAGTPDEHVERFVGAVKELVRNGAQWKYRTEDGRCVPDRG
;
A
#
# COMPACT_ATOMS: atom_id res chain seq x y z
N THR A 1 -4.16 17.45 5.38
CA THR A 1 -3.87 16.26 6.22
C THR A 1 -3.68 15.06 5.33
N VAL A 2 -3.00 14.00 5.80
CA VAL A 2 -2.78 12.78 4.99
C VAL A 2 -4.09 12.16 4.45
N ARG A 3 -5.15 12.08 5.27
CA ARG A 3 -6.43 11.49 4.85
C ARG A 3 -7.11 12.30 3.75
N ALA A 4 -7.14 13.63 3.89
CA ALA A 4 -7.69 14.50 2.87
C ALA A 4 -6.90 14.37 1.56
N GLY A 5 -5.56 14.35 1.65
CA GLY A 5 -4.70 14.21 0.48
C GLY A 5 -4.85 12.86 -0.24
N LEU A 6 -5.04 11.76 0.51
CA LEU A 6 -5.32 10.44 -0.08
C LEU A 6 -6.74 10.35 -0.66
N ALA A 7 -7.73 11.02 -0.06
CA ALA A 7 -9.11 11.04 -0.56
C ALA A 7 -9.27 11.76 -1.91
N GLU A 8 -8.28 12.57 -2.31
CA GLU A 8 -8.21 13.19 -3.64
C GLU A 8 -7.76 12.22 -4.74
N VAL A 9 -7.40 10.98 -4.40
CA VAL A 9 -6.96 9.94 -5.34
C VAL A 9 -8.02 8.84 -5.39
N PRO A 10 -8.89 8.79 -6.42
CA PRO A 10 -10.01 7.86 -6.49
C PRO A 10 -9.61 6.38 -6.39
N GLU A 11 -8.43 6.03 -6.88
CA GLU A 11 -7.85 4.68 -6.86
C GLU A 11 -7.38 4.27 -5.45
N VAL A 12 -7.20 5.24 -4.54
CA VAL A 12 -6.78 4.96 -3.16
C VAL A 12 -8.00 4.73 -2.29
N ARG A 13 -8.08 3.53 -1.73
CA ARG A 13 -9.09 3.18 -0.73
C ARG A 13 -8.45 2.97 0.63
N VAL A 14 -8.71 3.91 1.54
CA VAL A 14 -8.34 3.76 2.96
C VAL A 14 -9.21 2.68 3.60
N LEU A 15 -8.58 1.73 4.28
CA LEU A 15 -9.25 0.65 4.97
C LEU A 15 -9.67 1.11 6.37
N SER A 16 -10.95 0.90 6.70
CA SER A 16 -11.49 1.16 8.04
C SER A 16 -12.48 0.06 8.44
N LEU A 17 -12.45 -0.32 9.72
CA LEU A 17 -13.40 -1.25 10.33
C LEU A 17 -14.44 -0.52 11.21
N PHE A 18 -14.02 0.53 11.92
CA PHE A 18 -14.85 1.23 12.92
C PHE A 18 -15.45 2.54 12.38
N GLY A 19 -15.39 2.76 11.07
CA GLY A 19 -15.88 3.98 10.42
C GLY A 19 -14.81 5.08 10.33
N ASP A 20 -15.16 6.17 9.66
CA ASP A 20 -14.22 7.25 9.34
C ASP A 20 -13.92 8.20 10.49
N ASP A 21 -14.84 8.31 11.44
CA ASP A 21 -14.72 9.22 12.59
C ASP A 21 -14.16 8.55 13.85
N ALA A 22 -13.86 7.25 13.77
CA ALA A 22 -13.27 6.53 14.89
C ALA A 22 -11.88 7.09 15.27
N PRO A 23 -11.59 7.26 16.58
CA PRO A 23 -10.26 7.62 17.06
C PRO A 23 -9.21 6.62 16.54
N ARG A 24 -8.09 7.15 16.06
CA ARG A 24 -7.02 6.35 15.45
C ARG A 24 -5.65 6.88 15.84
N VAL A 25 -4.69 5.98 15.93
CA VAL A 25 -3.27 6.33 16.01
C VAL A 25 -2.78 6.84 14.64
N GLY A 26 -1.55 7.34 14.58
CA GLY A 26 -0.89 7.81 13.35
C GLY A 26 -0.55 6.68 12.37
N VAL A 27 -1.48 5.75 12.10
CA VAL A 27 -1.29 4.62 11.19
C VAL A 27 -2.48 4.56 10.25
N ILE A 28 -2.20 4.41 8.96
CA ILE A 28 -3.21 4.30 7.92
C ILE A 28 -2.90 3.07 7.07
N SER A 29 -3.90 2.21 6.92
CA SER A 29 -3.88 1.10 5.96
C SER A 29 -4.72 1.47 4.75
N PHE A 30 -4.22 1.23 3.54
CA PHE A 30 -4.93 1.51 2.30
C PHE A 30 -4.54 0.51 1.21
N VAL A 31 -5.34 0.45 0.17
CA VAL A 31 -5.02 -0.22 -1.10
C VAL A 31 -5.08 0.79 -2.24
N VAL A 32 -4.42 0.46 -3.34
CA VAL A 32 -4.41 1.27 -4.56
C VAL A 32 -4.89 0.39 -5.70
N GLU A 33 -5.99 0.78 -6.34
CA GLU A 33 -6.51 0.07 -7.50
C GLU A 33 -5.47 0.03 -8.63
N GLY A 34 -5.34 -1.11 -9.31
CA GLY A 34 -4.36 -1.32 -10.38
C GLY A 34 -2.93 -1.58 -9.90
N TRP A 35 -2.67 -1.59 -8.59
CA TRP A 35 -1.33 -1.80 -8.04
C TRP A 35 -1.22 -3.03 -7.14
N ASN A 36 -0.14 -3.79 -7.32
CA ASN A 36 0.33 -4.72 -6.30
C ASN A 36 0.97 -3.92 -5.15
N SER A 37 0.60 -4.23 -3.90
CA SER A 37 1.07 -3.48 -2.72
C SER A 37 2.59 -3.52 -2.54
N SER A 38 3.23 -4.65 -2.85
CA SER A 38 4.69 -4.81 -2.75
C SER A 38 5.41 -4.01 -3.82
N HIS A 39 4.87 -3.97 -5.04
CA HIS A 39 5.39 -3.10 -6.11
C HIS A 39 5.24 -1.62 -5.75
N PHE A 40 4.07 -1.20 -5.26
CA PHE A 40 3.86 0.20 -4.85
C PHE A 40 4.78 0.60 -3.68
N ALA A 41 4.98 -0.28 -2.71
CA ALA A 41 5.90 -0.06 -1.60
C ALA A 41 7.36 0.01 -2.06
N ALA A 42 7.77 -0.85 -3.00
CA ALA A 42 9.09 -0.79 -3.61
C ALA A 42 9.30 0.54 -4.35
N ALA A 43 8.29 1.01 -5.09
CA ALA A 43 8.35 2.28 -5.81
C ALA A 43 8.43 3.49 -4.89
N LEU A 44 7.61 3.55 -3.84
CA LEU A 44 7.71 4.58 -2.80
C LEU A 44 9.11 4.62 -2.16
N SER A 45 9.70 3.45 -1.90
CA SER A 45 11.03 3.34 -1.30
C SER A 45 12.13 3.80 -2.26
N ALA A 46 12.16 3.26 -3.47
CA ALA A 46 13.25 3.46 -4.41
C ALA A 46 13.21 4.84 -5.09
N GLU A 47 12.04 5.32 -5.48
CA GLU A 47 11.88 6.57 -6.24
C GLU A 47 11.68 7.79 -5.32
N TYR A 48 11.10 7.59 -4.13
CA TYR A 48 10.73 8.67 -3.23
C TYR A 48 11.40 8.63 -1.85
N GLY A 49 12.15 7.58 -1.52
CA GLY A 49 12.78 7.42 -0.21
C GLY A 49 11.78 7.26 0.94
N ILE A 50 10.59 6.73 0.66
CA ILE A 50 9.51 6.55 1.64
C ILE A 50 9.35 5.07 1.97
N GLY A 51 9.69 4.70 3.20
CA GLY A 51 9.47 3.36 3.72
C GLY A 51 8.04 3.16 4.22
N VAL A 52 7.34 2.16 3.68
CA VAL A 52 6.05 1.68 4.16
C VAL A 52 6.13 0.19 4.50
N ARG A 53 5.07 -0.35 5.11
CA ARG A 53 4.91 -1.79 5.28
C ARG A 53 3.85 -2.29 4.32
N ASP A 54 4.13 -3.34 3.55
CA ASP A 54 3.18 -3.99 2.67
C ASP A 54 2.98 -5.47 3.04
N GLY A 55 1.81 -6.01 2.70
CA GLY A 55 1.47 -7.42 2.89
C GLY A 55 0.30 -7.63 3.85
N LEU A 56 0.11 -8.89 4.23
CA LEU A 56 -0.82 -9.31 5.28
C LEU A 56 0.05 -9.81 6.45
N PHE A 57 -0.12 -9.24 7.65
CA PHE A 57 0.82 -9.52 8.76
C PHE A 57 0.21 -10.43 9.85
N CYS A 58 -0.92 -10.03 10.43
CA CYS A 58 -1.47 -10.70 11.61
C CYS A 58 -3.00 -10.70 11.67
N ALA A 59 -3.66 -10.00 10.74
CA ALA A 59 -5.12 -9.91 10.64
C ALA A 59 -5.61 -10.32 9.24
N HIS A 60 -4.93 -11.26 8.59
CA HIS A 60 -5.25 -11.74 7.24
C HIS A 60 -6.74 -12.06 7.03
N PRO A 61 -7.45 -12.71 7.98
CA PRO A 61 -8.88 -12.95 7.83
C PRO A 61 -9.69 -11.65 7.77
N LEU A 62 -9.36 -10.67 8.61
CA LEU A 62 -10.03 -9.37 8.64
C LEU A 62 -9.72 -8.56 7.37
N VAL A 63 -8.46 -8.50 6.95
CA VAL A 63 -8.06 -7.77 5.74
C VAL A 63 -8.80 -8.33 4.54
N ARG A 64 -8.86 -9.65 4.40
CA ARG A 64 -9.60 -10.32 3.34
C ARG A 64 -11.09 -9.94 3.32
N THR A 65 -11.74 -9.89 4.49
CA THR A 65 -13.11 -9.38 4.62
C THR A 65 -13.23 -7.93 4.14
N LEU A 66 -12.31 -7.05 4.55
CA LEU A 66 -12.29 -5.63 4.13
C LEU A 66 -11.97 -5.43 2.64
N LEU A 67 -11.32 -6.42 2.00
CA LEU A 67 -11.05 -6.45 0.57
C LEU A 67 -12.14 -7.19 -0.23
N GLY A 68 -13.21 -7.67 0.41
CA GLY A 68 -14.31 -8.36 -0.26
C GLY A 68 -13.91 -9.66 -0.95
N SER A 69 -12.93 -10.37 -0.38
CA SER A 69 -12.35 -11.59 -0.95
C SER A 69 -12.88 -12.84 -0.25
N ASP A 70 -12.97 -13.96 -0.97
CA ASP A 70 -13.52 -15.21 -0.43
C ASP A 70 -12.62 -15.73 0.72
N PRO A 71 -13.16 -16.06 1.91
CA PRO A 71 -12.43 -16.67 3.03
C PRO A 71 -11.55 -17.89 2.71
N GLN A 72 -11.79 -18.56 1.58
CA GLN A 72 -11.09 -19.77 1.14
C GLN A 72 -9.99 -19.53 0.08
N ASP A 73 -9.87 -18.32 -0.47
CA ASP A 73 -8.87 -17.97 -1.48
C ASP A 73 -7.43 -18.07 -0.90
N PRO A 74 -6.50 -18.91 -1.36
CA PRO A 74 -5.18 -19.01 -0.73
C PRO A 74 -4.41 -17.68 -0.86
N GLY A 75 -4.33 -16.92 0.24
CA GLY A 75 -3.51 -15.72 0.33
C GLY A 75 -2.39 -16.02 1.30
N GLU A 76 -1.28 -16.57 0.82
CA GLU A 76 -0.18 -16.86 1.72
C GLU A 76 0.50 -15.57 2.17
N CYS A 77 0.87 -15.53 3.44
CA CYS A 77 1.74 -14.50 4.01
C CYS A 77 3.09 -14.57 3.28
N GLY A 78 3.34 -13.62 2.37
CA GLY A 78 4.54 -13.64 1.54
C GLY A 78 4.49 -14.63 0.36
N ALA A 79 3.30 -15.03 -0.10
CA ALA A 79 3.19 -15.74 -1.38
C ALA A 79 3.76 -14.85 -2.50
N PRO A 80 4.50 -15.43 -3.47
CA PRO A 80 4.85 -14.73 -4.70
C PRO A 80 3.58 -14.25 -5.39
N GLU A 81 3.72 -13.19 -6.19
CA GLU A 81 2.62 -12.52 -6.88
C GLU A 81 1.56 -13.51 -7.35
N ALA A 82 0.33 -13.24 -6.94
CA ALA A 82 -0.86 -13.92 -7.40
C ALA A 82 -0.76 -14.05 -8.93
N ALA A 83 -1.05 -15.25 -9.47
CA ALA A 83 -0.91 -15.53 -10.90
C ALA A 83 -1.66 -14.47 -11.73
N PRO A 84 -1.30 -14.24 -13.02
CA PRO A 84 -2.01 -13.27 -13.86
C PRO A 84 -3.53 -13.52 -13.84
N GLY A 85 -4.28 -12.66 -13.14
CA GLY A 85 -5.73 -12.80 -12.92
C GLY A 85 -6.16 -13.00 -11.46
N GLU A 86 -5.24 -13.26 -10.53
CA GLU A 86 -5.53 -13.35 -9.10
C GLU A 86 -5.39 -11.99 -8.41
N ARG A 87 -6.32 -11.66 -7.51
CA ARG A 87 -6.27 -10.41 -6.75
C ARG A 87 -5.17 -10.52 -5.70
N SER A 88 -4.13 -9.71 -5.82
CA SER A 88 -3.12 -9.60 -4.77
C SER A 88 -3.77 -9.05 -3.48
N LEU A 89 -4.01 -9.92 -2.50
CA LEU A 89 -4.75 -9.62 -1.26
C LEU A 89 -3.94 -8.80 -0.23
N ASN A 90 -3.10 -7.87 -0.67
CA ASN A 90 -2.17 -7.17 0.21
C ASN A 90 -2.58 -5.71 0.38
N ALA A 91 -2.28 -5.14 1.56
CA ALA A 91 -2.51 -3.73 1.86
C ALA A 91 -1.19 -3.03 2.17
N ILE A 92 -1.20 -1.71 2.04
CA ILE A 92 -0.08 -0.83 2.39
C ILE A 92 -0.43 -0.17 3.72
N ARG A 93 0.54 -0.16 4.64
CA ARG A 93 0.46 0.52 5.93
C ARG A 93 1.54 1.57 6.04
N VAL A 94 1.12 2.83 6.15
CA VAL A 94 1.98 3.97 6.46
C VAL A 94 1.82 4.36 7.93
N SER A 95 2.90 4.86 8.53
CA SER A 95 2.93 5.25 9.94
C SER A 95 3.60 6.60 10.09
N PHE A 96 3.01 7.44 10.93
CA PHE A 96 3.42 8.80 11.26
C PHE A 96 3.57 8.90 12.77
N GLY A 97 4.62 9.59 13.21
CA GLY A 97 4.92 9.83 14.62
C GLY A 97 4.85 11.31 14.95
N ALA A 98 4.99 11.65 16.24
CA ALA A 98 5.00 13.04 16.70
C ALA A 98 6.11 13.89 16.07
N GLY A 99 7.20 13.25 15.62
CA GLY A 99 8.31 13.92 14.92
C GLY A 99 8.18 13.93 13.40
N THR A 100 7.08 13.44 12.81
CA THR A 100 6.87 13.52 11.36
C THR A 100 6.49 14.96 11.00
N PRO A 101 7.31 15.70 10.24
CA PRO A 101 6.98 17.05 9.83
C PRO A 101 5.93 17.04 8.70
N ASP A 102 5.21 18.15 8.55
CA ASP A 102 4.19 18.30 7.51
C ASP A 102 4.76 18.11 6.10
N GLU A 103 6.01 18.52 5.86
CA GLU A 103 6.71 18.31 4.58
C GLU A 103 6.80 16.81 4.20
N HIS A 104 6.95 15.91 5.17
CA HIS A 104 6.99 14.46 4.91
C HIS A 104 5.59 13.92 4.59
N VAL A 105 4.55 14.50 5.18
CA VAL A 105 3.15 14.17 4.86
C VAL A 105 2.82 14.61 3.44
N GLU A 106 3.20 15.83 3.07
CA GLU A 106 3.02 16.38 1.72
C GLU A 106 3.80 15.57 0.68
N ARG A 107 5.06 15.25 0.96
CA ARG A 107 5.89 14.38 0.10
C ARG A 107 5.26 13.01 -0.11
N PHE A 108 4.73 12.40 0.95
CA PHE A 108 4.04 11.11 0.84
C PHE A 108 2.78 11.19 -0.03
N VAL A 109 1.91 12.17 0.23
CA VAL A 109 0.69 12.35 -0.58
C VAL A 109 1.03 12.66 -2.05
N GLY A 110 2.06 13.48 -2.28
CA GLY A 110 2.56 13.80 -3.62
C GLY A 110 3.06 12.56 -4.35
N ALA A 111 3.89 11.74 -3.70
CA ALA A 111 4.39 10.49 -4.25
C ALA A 111 3.27 9.51 -4.61
N VAL A 112 2.26 9.36 -3.75
CA VAL A 112 1.09 8.51 -4.03
C VAL A 112 0.36 8.99 -5.28
N LYS A 113 0.08 10.30 -5.38
CA LYS A 113 -0.59 10.90 -6.55
C LYS A 113 0.20 10.70 -7.83
N GLU A 114 1.52 10.88 -7.77
CA GLU A 114 2.38 10.74 -8.94
C GLU A 114 2.47 9.29 -9.41
N LEU A 115 2.67 8.33 -8.48
CA LEU A 115 2.68 6.91 -8.82
C LEU A 115 1.36 6.47 -9.43
N VAL A 116 0.21 6.83 -8.83
CA VAL A 116 -1.10 6.46 -9.38
C VAL A 116 -1.32 7.04 -10.77
N ARG A 117 -0.94 8.30 -11.00
CA ARG A 117 -1.17 8.97 -12.28
C ARG A 117 -0.23 8.53 -13.39
N ASN A 118 1.06 8.40 -13.07
CA ASN A 118 2.12 8.29 -14.06
C ASN A 118 2.74 6.88 -14.11
N GLY A 119 2.41 6.00 -13.16
CA GLY A 119 3.09 4.74 -12.98
C GLY A 119 4.48 4.91 -12.32
N ALA A 120 5.09 3.78 -11.96
CA ALA A 120 6.48 3.75 -11.53
C ALA A 120 7.39 4.12 -12.71
N GLN A 121 8.39 4.96 -12.48
CA GLN A 121 9.33 5.36 -13.52
C GLN A 121 10.42 4.31 -13.73
N TRP A 122 10.70 3.52 -12.71
CA TRP A 122 11.67 2.44 -12.77
C TRP A 122 11.02 1.12 -13.13
N LYS A 123 11.84 0.17 -13.59
CA LYS A 123 11.42 -1.21 -13.76
C LYS A 123 11.66 -1.98 -12.46
N TYR A 124 10.80 -2.94 -12.19
CA TYR A 124 10.87 -3.77 -10.99
C TYR A 124 10.80 -5.24 -11.37
N ARG A 125 11.43 -6.07 -10.56
CA ARG A 125 11.37 -7.53 -10.67
C ARG A 125 11.18 -8.15 -9.29
N THR A 126 10.71 -9.38 -9.27
CA THR A 126 10.66 -10.18 -8.06
C THR A 126 11.99 -10.92 -7.88
N GLU A 127 12.65 -10.70 -6.74
CA GLU A 127 13.89 -11.36 -6.34
C GLU A 127 13.70 -11.92 -4.92
N ASP A 128 13.85 -13.24 -4.75
CA ASP A 128 13.63 -13.94 -3.48
C ASP A 128 12.30 -13.57 -2.79
N GLY A 129 11.22 -13.46 -3.57
CA GLY A 129 9.89 -13.10 -3.08
C GLY A 129 9.71 -11.62 -2.71
N ARG A 130 10.67 -10.75 -3.05
CA ARG A 130 10.60 -9.30 -2.82
C ARG A 130 10.58 -8.54 -4.13
N CYS A 131 9.76 -7.50 -4.20
CA CYS A 131 9.79 -6.57 -5.32
C CYS A 131 10.99 -5.63 -5.17
N VAL A 132 11.92 -5.64 -6.12
CA VAL A 132 13.14 -4.84 -6.11
C VAL A 132 13.33 -4.09 -7.43
N PRO A 133 13.95 -2.90 -7.43
CA PRO A 133 14.31 -2.20 -8.66
C PRO A 133 15.19 -3.05 -9.57
N ASP A 134 14.86 -3.07 -10.85
CA ASP A 134 15.66 -3.70 -11.89
C ASP A 134 16.84 -2.77 -12.27
N ARG A 135 17.93 -2.93 -11.52
CA ARG A 135 19.22 -2.34 -11.84
C ARG A 135 19.88 -3.27 -12.84
N GLY A 136 19.74 -2.95 -14.13
CA GLY A 136 20.30 -3.76 -15.23
C GLY A 136 21.78 -4.07 -15.11
#